data_AF-A0AAV6YEY8-F1
#
_entry.id   AF-A0AAV6YEY8-F1
#
_cell.length_a   1.000
_cell.length_b   1.000
_cell.length_c   1.000
_cell.angle_alpha   90.00
_cell.angle_beta   90.00
_cell.angle_gamma   90.00
#
_symmetry.space_group_name_H-M   'P 1'
#
loop_
_entity.id
_entity.type
_entity.pdbx_description
1 polymer ?
#
loop_
_entity_poly.entity_id
_entity_poly.type
_entity_poly.pdbx_seq_one_letter_code
_entity_poly.pdbx_strand_id
1 'polypeptide(L)'
;MRITMEVSQLSDHVKKMQLVLFWIPLICMSTYTTAKLPRKVRCRLPLPFASKCLGKYFLCPLDCPRTCLMDCNLCKPVCGCNFPGAVCQDPRFVGGDGITFYFHGHKDQDFCIVSDTNLHINAHFIGKRNPNLKRDFTWVQSIGLLFDNHKLLVSAQKTSTWDDNTDRLALSFDENPIFLPTKAGSKWDSHTAPQVAIYRTSRTNSVVIEVADNFRVTTNVVPITAQESRVHGYDIRDDDCFTHLEVAFKFYNLSDAVDGVLGQTYRSNYKSKIKANVIMPIMGGAYKYRTSGIFATNCLVSRFGKFSNIHRETAVPQQIGLEGFKCTSGMQGKGLVCKH
;
A
#
# COMPACT_ATOMS: atom_id res chain seq x y z
N MET A 1 74.68 38.20 -32.24
CA MET A 1 74.07 38.78 -31.02
C MET A 1 72.66 39.21 -31.39
N ARG A 2 71.65 38.77 -30.62
CA ARG A 2 70.21 39.12 -30.75
C ARG A 2 70.05 40.66 -30.82
N ILE A 3 69.01 41.28 -31.38
CA ILE A 3 67.58 41.19 -31.05
C ILE A 3 66.80 41.81 -32.23
N THR A 4 65.82 41.10 -32.79
CA THR A 4 64.89 41.63 -33.81
C THR A 4 63.67 42.27 -33.13
N MET A 5 63.33 43.46 -33.61
CA MET A 5 62.29 44.37 -33.13
C MET A 5 60.87 43.85 -33.47
N GLU A 6 59.95 43.98 -32.52
CA GLU A 6 58.50 43.80 -32.71
C GLU A 6 57.94 44.87 -33.65
N VAL A 7 57.18 44.43 -34.65
CA VAL A 7 56.34 45.28 -35.50
C VAL A 7 54.89 44.98 -35.17
N SER A 8 54.26 45.94 -34.51
CA SER A 8 52.82 46.14 -34.48
C SER A 8 52.31 46.54 -35.86
N GLN A 9 51.28 45.87 -36.38
CA GLN A 9 50.09 46.50 -37.00
C GLN A 9 49.15 45.46 -37.65
N LEU A 10 47.88 45.85 -37.72
CA LEU A 10 46.71 45.24 -38.36
C LEU A 10 46.08 44.07 -37.60
N SER A 11 44.76 43.96 -37.45
CA SER A 11 43.60 44.83 -37.62
C SER A 11 42.42 43.93 -37.26
N ASP A 12 41.50 44.41 -36.45
CA ASP A 12 40.10 43.97 -36.33
C ASP A 12 39.71 42.59 -36.88
N HIS A 13 39.73 41.54 -36.04
CA HIS A 13 38.79 40.41 -36.20
C HIS A 13 38.67 39.48 -34.97
N VAL A 14 38.85 39.97 -33.73
CA VAL A 14 38.61 39.16 -32.52
C VAL A 14 37.73 39.90 -31.52
N LYS A 15 36.51 40.25 -31.94
CA LYS A 15 35.40 40.61 -31.05
C LYS A 15 34.22 39.68 -31.36
N LYS A 16 34.22 38.51 -30.72
CA LYS A 16 33.06 37.66 -30.33
C LYS A 16 33.54 36.21 -30.17
N MET A 17 34.17 35.90 -29.05
CA MET A 17 34.27 34.51 -28.61
C MET A 17 33.80 34.45 -27.15
N GLN A 18 32.48 34.32 -27.07
CA GLN A 18 31.70 33.66 -26.02
C GLN A 18 32.44 33.37 -24.70
N LEU A 19 32.26 34.28 -23.73
CA LEU A 19 32.26 33.89 -22.33
C LEU A 19 30.86 33.32 -22.01
N VAL A 20 30.59 32.08 -22.43
CA VAL A 20 29.44 31.33 -21.93
C VAL A 20 29.93 30.60 -20.68
N LEU A 21 29.67 31.21 -19.53
CA LEU A 21 29.66 30.50 -18.25
C LEU A 21 28.67 29.33 -18.42
N PHE A 22 29.21 28.13 -18.59
CA PHE A 22 28.44 26.89 -18.48
C PHE A 22 27.98 26.76 -17.02
N TRP A 23 26.80 27.31 -16.74
CA TRP A 23 25.91 26.70 -15.76
C TRP A 23 25.60 25.30 -16.30
N ILE A 24 26.37 24.31 -15.87
CA ILE A 24 25.98 22.91 -16.01
C ILE A 24 24.81 22.76 -15.04
N PRO A 25 23.56 22.60 -15.50
CA PRO A 25 22.57 22.05 -14.60
C PRO A 25 23.10 20.66 -14.28
N LEU A 26 23.20 20.32 -13.00
CA LEU A 26 23.35 18.93 -12.60
C LEU A 26 22.04 18.23 -12.99
N ILE A 27 21.92 17.93 -14.28
CA ILE A 27 20.85 17.17 -14.88
C ILE A 27 20.94 15.82 -14.16
N CYS A 28 19.83 15.41 -13.55
CA CYS A 28 19.60 14.02 -13.19
C CYS A 28 19.86 13.21 -14.46
N MET A 29 21.09 12.70 -14.61
CA MET A 29 21.42 11.85 -15.73
C MET A 29 20.50 10.67 -15.57
N SER A 30 19.51 10.61 -16.45
CA SER A 30 18.74 9.41 -16.69
C SER A 30 19.76 8.35 -17.03
N THR A 31 20.12 7.55 -16.03
CA THR A 31 20.58 6.20 -16.32
C THR A 31 19.43 5.62 -17.14
N TYR A 32 19.71 5.33 -18.41
CA TYR A 32 18.85 4.46 -19.19
C TYR A 32 18.75 3.19 -18.36
N THR A 33 17.68 3.08 -17.59
CA THR A 33 17.42 1.89 -16.79
C THR A 33 17.10 0.84 -17.83
N THR A 34 18.09 -0.01 -18.11
CA THR A 34 17.81 -1.29 -18.75
C THR A 34 16.61 -1.87 -18.01
N ALA A 35 15.53 -2.16 -18.74
CA ALA A 35 14.29 -2.63 -18.14
C ALA A 35 14.63 -3.84 -17.25
N LYS A 36 14.64 -3.63 -15.93
CA LYS A 36 15.09 -4.65 -14.98
C LYS A 36 14.13 -5.84 -15.14
N LEU A 37 14.69 -7.02 -15.34
CA LEU A 37 13.90 -8.26 -15.44
C LEU A 37 12.89 -8.37 -14.28
N PRO A 38 11.64 -8.81 -14.54
CA PRO A 38 10.65 -9.01 -13.50
C PRO A 38 11.20 -9.90 -12.37
N ARG A 39 10.91 -9.50 -11.14
CA ARG A 39 11.26 -10.22 -9.92
C ARG A 39 10.63 -11.61 -9.95
N LYS A 40 11.36 -12.59 -9.40
CA LYS A 40 10.83 -13.93 -9.18
C LYS A 40 10.27 -14.05 -7.77
N VAL A 41 9.07 -14.61 -7.64
CA VAL A 41 8.42 -14.96 -6.38
C VAL A 41 8.21 -16.47 -6.30
N ARG A 42 8.04 -17.02 -5.10
CA ARG A 42 7.75 -18.44 -4.90
C ARG A 42 6.85 -18.66 -3.72
N CYS A 43 6.08 -19.74 -3.75
CA CYS A 43 5.28 -20.13 -2.61
C CYS A 43 6.18 -20.74 -1.52
N ARG A 44 6.05 -20.24 -0.28
CA ARG A 44 6.76 -20.73 0.90
C ARG A 44 5.83 -21.23 2.01
N LEU A 45 4.52 -21.20 1.80
CA LEU A 45 3.54 -21.62 2.82
C LEU A 45 3.65 -23.15 3.03
N PRO A 46 3.73 -23.62 4.29
CA PRO A 46 3.68 -25.05 4.60
C PRO A 46 2.34 -25.68 4.18
N LEU A 47 2.34 -27.00 4.00
CA LEU A 47 1.15 -27.81 3.73
C LEU A 47 0.08 -27.61 4.83
N PRO A 48 -1.24 -27.72 4.52
CA PRO A 48 -1.83 -28.46 3.39
C PRO A 48 -2.19 -27.62 2.15
N PHE A 49 -1.97 -26.30 2.17
CA PHE A 49 -2.57 -25.38 1.18
C PHE A 49 -1.82 -25.26 -0.16
N ALA A 50 -0.56 -25.72 -0.26
CA ALA A 50 0.32 -25.35 -1.38
C ALA A 50 1.00 -26.53 -2.12
N SER A 51 0.36 -27.70 -2.26
CA SER A 51 1.04 -28.90 -2.79
C SER A 51 1.57 -28.77 -4.23
N LYS A 52 0.95 -27.97 -5.12
CA LYS A 52 1.30 -27.96 -6.56
C LYS A 52 2.44 -27.01 -6.97
N CYS A 53 2.67 -25.93 -6.19
CA CYS A 53 3.64 -24.88 -6.52
C CYS A 53 4.61 -24.52 -5.40
N LEU A 54 4.64 -25.29 -4.31
CA LEU A 54 5.60 -25.12 -3.23
C LEU A 54 7.02 -25.08 -3.79
N GLY A 55 7.79 -24.06 -3.41
CA GLY A 55 9.20 -23.91 -3.79
C GLY A 55 9.45 -23.48 -5.24
N LYS A 56 8.46 -23.54 -6.15
CA LYS A 56 8.60 -23.14 -7.56
C LYS A 56 8.67 -21.63 -7.71
N TYR A 57 9.57 -21.14 -8.57
CA TYR A 57 9.71 -19.73 -8.89
C TYR A 57 8.81 -19.32 -10.06
N PHE A 58 8.16 -18.18 -9.92
CA PHE A 58 7.30 -17.55 -10.92
C PHE A 58 7.74 -16.11 -11.17
N LEU A 59 7.65 -15.63 -12.41
CA LEU A 59 7.95 -14.24 -12.76
C LEU A 59 6.76 -13.34 -12.45
N CYS A 60 7.01 -12.18 -11.84
CA CYS A 60 5.98 -11.17 -11.65
C CYS A 60 5.37 -10.71 -12.99
N PRO A 61 4.06 -10.40 -13.03
CA PRO A 61 3.43 -9.73 -14.16
C PRO A 61 4.15 -8.42 -14.51
N LEU A 62 4.10 -8.02 -15.78
CA LEU A 62 4.71 -6.77 -16.26
C LEU A 62 4.05 -5.52 -15.66
N ASP A 63 2.80 -5.63 -15.23
CA ASP A 63 2.07 -4.54 -14.55
C ASP A 63 2.62 -4.27 -13.13
N CYS A 64 3.27 -5.25 -12.52
CA CYS A 64 3.86 -5.14 -11.18
C CYS A 64 5.17 -5.95 -11.09
N PRO A 65 6.16 -5.63 -11.94
CA PRO A 65 7.30 -6.50 -12.19
C PRO A 65 8.21 -6.62 -10.97
N ARG A 66 8.05 -5.76 -9.96
CA ARG A 66 8.83 -5.74 -8.73
C ARG A 66 8.00 -6.05 -7.49
N THR A 67 6.71 -5.71 -7.50
CA THR A 67 5.84 -5.66 -6.31
C THR A 67 4.83 -6.79 -6.24
N CYS A 68 4.82 -7.73 -7.21
CA CYS A 68 3.90 -8.86 -7.17
C CYS A 68 4.08 -9.74 -5.92
N LEU A 69 2.99 -10.38 -5.49
CA LEU A 69 2.94 -11.35 -4.41
C LEU A 69 2.66 -12.73 -5.00
N MET A 70 3.11 -13.79 -4.34
CA MET A 70 2.74 -15.15 -4.73
C MET A 70 1.41 -15.52 -4.05
N ASP A 71 0.37 -15.76 -4.84
CA ASP A 71 -0.81 -16.46 -4.36
C ASP A 71 -0.54 -17.97 -4.44
N CYS A 72 -0.33 -18.58 -3.27
CA CYS A 72 -0.07 -20.02 -3.14
C CYS A 72 -1.28 -20.89 -3.46
N ASN A 73 -2.50 -20.38 -3.28
CA ASN A 73 -3.73 -21.13 -3.57
C ASN A 73 -3.98 -21.18 -5.09
N LEU A 74 -3.76 -20.06 -5.76
CA LEU A 74 -3.88 -19.95 -7.22
C LEU A 74 -2.62 -20.41 -7.97
N CYS A 75 -1.52 -20.62 -7.25
CA CYS A 75 -0.20 -20.90 -7.82
C CYS A 75 0.24 -19.87 -8.88
N LYS A 76 -0.03 -18.59 -8.62
CA LYS A 76 0.25 -17.49 -9.55
C LYS A 76 0.86 -16.28 -8.84
N PRO A 77 1.79 -15.58 -9.50
CA PRO A 77 2.21 -14.26 -9.07
C PRO A 77 1.12 -13.25 -9.45
N VAL A 78 0.74 -12.40 -8.51
CA VAL A 78 -0.38 -11.48 -8.64
C VAL A 78 0.02 -10.09 -8.17
N CYS A 79 -0.49 -9.06 -8.83
CA CYS A 79 -0.27 -7.69 -8.39
C CYS A 79 -1.10 -7.43 -7.13
N GLY A 80 -0.44 -7.04 -6.04
CA GLY A 80 -1.08 -6.89 -4.72
C GLY A 80 -2.29 -5.96 -4.74
N CYS A 81 -2.30 -4.98 -5.65
CA CYS A 81 -3.33 -3.97 -5.77
C CYS A 81 -4.67 -4.44 -6.37
N ASN A 82 -4.82 -5.71 -6.74
CA ASN A 82 -5.99 -6.19 -7.50
C ASN A 82 -6.88 -7.18 -6.74
N PHE A 83 -6.73 -7.29 -5.42
CA PHE A 83 -7.50 -8.23 -4.59
C PHE A 83 -8.37 -7.50 -3.57
N PRO A 84 -9.48 -8.09 -3.13
CA PRO A 84 -10.25 -7.60 -1.99
C PRO A 84 -9.33 -7.27 -0.81
N GLY A 85 -9.50 -6.06 -0.28
CA GLY A 85 -8.68 -5.52 0.80
C GLY A 85 -7.43 -4.76 0.34
N ALA A 86 -7.20 -4.62 -0.96
CA ALA A 86 -6.09 -3.83 -1.48
C ALA A 86 -6.34 -2.32 -1.37
N VAL A 87 -5.27 -1.58 -1.06
CA VAL A 87 -5.17 -0.12 -1.04
C VAL A 87 -3.84 0.28 -1.68
N CYS A 88 -3.88 0.92 -2.85
CA CYS A 88 -2.69 1.31 -3.60
C CYS A 88 -2.92 2.60 -4.37
N GLN A 89 -1.90 3.17 -5.01
CA GLN A 89 -2.05 4.34 -5.89
C GLN A 89 -2.68 5.53 -5.13
N ASP A 90 -3.59 6.30 -5.75
CA ASP A 90 -4.01 7.63 -5.28
C ASP A 90 -5.42 7.77 -4.61
N PRO A 91 -5.64 7.16 -3.43
CA PRO A 91 -5.62 5.72 -3.19
C PRO A 91 -6.87 5.05 -3.77
N ARG A 92 -6.61 4.02 -4.58
CA ARG A 92 -7.53 3.02 -5.09
C ARG A 92 -7.71 1.90 -4.05
N PHE A 93 -8.96 1.57 -3.75
CA PHE A 93 -9.38 0.50 -2.87
C PHE A 93 -10.07 -0.61 -3.68
N VAL A 94 -9.97 -1.84 -3.20
CA VAL A 94 -10.78 -2.97 -3.66
C VAL A 94 -11.56 -3.50 -2.48
N GLY A 95 -12.89 -3.38 -2.53
CA GLY A 95 -13.79 -3.81 -1.46
C GLY A 95 -13.79 -5.33 -1.24
N GLY A 96 -14.32 -5.76 -0.09
CA GLY A 96 -14.59 -7.17 0.21
C GLY A 96 -15.52 -7.83 -0.81
N ASP A 97 -16.38 -7.03 -1.45
CA ASP A 97 -17.25 -7.41 -2.56
C ASP A 97 -16.52 -7.50 -3.92
N GLY A 98 -15.22 -7.22 -3.96
CA GLY A 98 -14.38 -7.20 -5.16
C GLY A 98 -14.52 -5.93 -6.01
N ILE A 99 -15.36 -4.97 -5.62
CA ILE A 99 -15.57 -3.74 -6.37
C ILE A 99 -14.42 -2.77 -6.10
N THR A 100 -13.84 -2.25 -7.18
CA THR A 100 -12.84 -1.18 -7.10
C THR A 100 -13.52 0.16 -6.87
N PHE A 101 -12.98 0.96 -5.95
CA PHE A 101 -13.40 2.34 -5.71
C PHE A 101 -12.22 3.21 -5.27
N TYR A 102 -12.42 4.53 -5.23
CA TYR A 102 -11.41 5.50 -4.82
C TYR A 102 -11.89 6.24 -3.57
N PHE A 103 -10.98 6.49 -2.63
CA PHE A 103 -11.25 7.32 -1.47
C PHE A 103 -10.10 8.30 -1.31
N HIS A 104 -10.31 9.55 -1.72
CA HIS A 104 -9.23 10.52 -1.75
C HIS A 104 -8.87 11.10 -0.37
N GLY A 105 -9.78 11.07 0.62
CA GLY A 105 -9.51 11.71 1.92
C GLY A 105 -9.00 13.15 1.79
N HIS A 106 -8.09 13.52 2.68
CA HIS A 106 -7.36 14.80 2.66
C HIS A 106 -5.90 14.58 3.06
N LYS A 107 -4.99 15.44 2.57
CA LYS A 107 -3.60 15.40 2.99
C LYS A 107 -3.45 15.70 4.47
N ASP A 108 -2.43 15.12 5.08
CA ASP A 108 -2.02 15.29 6.47
C ASP A 108 -3.16 14.98 7.47
N GLN A 109 -3.97 13.97 7.15
CA GLN A 109 -5.11 13.54 7.96
C GLN A 109 -5.19 12.03 8.07
N ASP A 110 -5.77 11.57 9.17
CA ASP A 110 -6.00 10.17 9.45
C ASP A 110 -7.46 9.77 9.17
N PHE A 111 -7.64 8.59 8.59
CA PHE A 111 -8.95 8.05 8.26
C PHE A 111 -9.10 6.60 8.71
N CYS A 112 -10.28 6.29 9.25
CA CYS A 112 -10.68 4.95 9.64
C CYS A 112 -11.04 4.11 8.42
N ILE A 113 -10.17 3.15 8.13
CA ILE A 113 -10.26 2.25 6.99
C ILE A 113 -11.12 1.03 7.33
N VAL A 114 -10.89 0.45 8.50
CA VAL A 114 -11.67 -0.69 9.02
C VAL A 114 -11.94 -0.44 10.50
N SER A 115 -13.17 -0.67 10.94
CA SER A 115 -13.52 -0.66 12.34
C SER A 115 -14.55 -1.75 12.61
N ASP A 116 -14.11 -2.74 13.36
CA ASP A 116 -14.91 -3.81 13.92
C ASP A 116 -14.65 -3.85 15.43
N THR A 117 -15.33 -4.74 16.12
CA THR A 117 -15.31 -4.81 17.58
C THR A 117 -13.94 -5.15 18.18
N ASN A 118 -13.16 -6.01 17.51
CA ASN A 118 -11.79 -6.38 17.89
C ASN A 118 -10.70 -5.89 16.92
N LEU A 119 -11.04 -5.06 15.93
CA LEU A 119 -10.08 -4.58 14.95
C LEU A 119 -10.38 -3.15 14.53
N HIS A 120 -9.40 -2.27 14.66
CA HIS A 120 -9.47 -0.90 14.18
C HIS A 120 -8.23 -0.58 13.37
N ILE A 121 -8.41 -0.15 12.13
CA ILE A 121 -7.33 0.22 11.23
C ILE A 121 -7.57 1.64 10.76
N ASN A 122 -6.63 2.51 11.07
CA ASN A 122 -6.54 3.84 10.49
C ASN A 122 -5.40 3.92 9.48
N ALA A 123 -5.50 4.87 8.58
CA ALA A 123 -4.44 5.21 7.63
C ALA A 123 -4.17 6.71 7.66
N HIS A 124 -2.89 7.08 7.69
CA HIS A 124 -2.44 8.45 7.52
C HIS A 124 -2.24 8.76 6.05
N PHE A 125 -2.88 9.84 5.59
CA PHE A 125 -2.82 10.25 4.19
C PHE A 125 -1.82 11.40 4.05
N ILE A 126 -0.82 11.23 3.20
CA ILE A 126 -0.01 12.34 2.68
C ILE A 126 -0.61 12.84 1.37
N GLY A 127 -0.18 14.00 0.90
CA GLY A 127 -0.69 14.49 -0.37
C GLY A 127 0.01 15.71 -0.94
N LYS A 128 -0.28 15.96 -2.21
CA LYS A 128 0.22 17.11 -2.98
C LYS A 128 -0.96 17.97 -3.46
N ARG A 129 -0.88 19.27 -3.17
CA ARG A 129 -1.87 20.23 -3.65
C ARG A 129 -1.71 20.47 -5.15
N ASN A 130 -2.80 20.36 -5.89
CA ASN A 130 -2.88 20.85 -7.26
C ASN A 130 -3.87 22.04 -7.31
N PRO A 131 -3.40 23.27 -7.59
CA PRO A 131 -4.26 24.46 -7.63
C PRO A 131 -5.42 24.37 -8.65
N ASN A 132 -5.26 23.56 -9.69
CA ASN A 132 -6.27 23.37 -10.73
C ASN A 132 -7.35 22.35 -10.33
N LEU A 133 -7.16 21.64 -9.21
CA LEU A 133 -8.11 20.65 -8.71
C LEU A 133 -8.79 21.14 -7.43
N LYS A 134 -10.05 20.74 -7.26
CA LYS A 134 -10.80 20.97 -6.01
C LYS A 134 -10.31 20.08 -4.86
N ARG A 135 -9.48 19.07 -5.14
CA ARG A 135 -8.95 18.10 -4.19
C ARG A 135 -7.43 18.03 -4.29
N ASP A 136 -6.83 17.45 -3.28
CA ASP A 136 -5.42 17.07 -3.31
C ASP A 136 -5.28 15.69 -3.96
N PHE A 137 -4.08 15.41 -4.49
CA PHE A 137 -3.65 14.03 -4.68
C PHE A 137 -3.20 13.49 -3.34
N THR A 138 -3.52 12.25 -3.03
CA THR A 138 -3.26 11.67 -1.72
C THR A 138 -2.82 10.22 -1.84
N TRP A 139 -2.02 9.78 -0.86
CA TRP A 139 -1.48 8.43 -0.76
C TRP A 139 -1.40 8.02 0.70
N VAL A 140 -1.41 6.70 0.98
CA VAL A 140 -1.31 6.18 2.35
C VAL A 140 0.16 6.13 2.77
N GLN A 141 0.57 6.95 3.73
CA GLN A 141 1.95 6.90 4.25
C GLN A 141 2.11 5.89 5.36
N SER A 142 1.11 5.75 6.23
CA SER A 142 1.16 4.82 7.35
C SER A 142 -0.21 4.22 7.64
N ILE A 143 -0.19 3.07 8.30
CA ILE A 143 -1.36 2.43 8.88
C ILE A 143 -1.11 2.16 10.35
N GLY A 144 -2.11 2.45 11.18
CA GLY A 144 -2.16 2.09 12.58
C GLY A 144 -3.23 1.03 12.78
N LEU A 145 -2.85 -0.11 13.35
CA LEU A 145 -3.73 -1.22 13.64
C LEU A 145 -3.88 -1.35 15.15
N LEU A 146 -5.11 -1.35 15.63
CA LEU A 146 -5.47 -1.75 16.98
C LEU A 146 -6.26 -3.05 16.93
N PHE A 147 -5.86 -4.00 17.74
CA PHE A 147 -6.54 -5.29 17.89
C PHE A 147 -6.30 -5.80 19.29
N ASP A 148 -7.35 -6.32 19.94
CA ASP A 148 -7.36 -6.58 21.36
C ASP A 148 -6.82 -5.36 22.14
N ASN A 149 -5.68 -5.52 22.82
CA ASN A 149 -4.99 -4.44 23.56
C ASN A 149 -3.68 -4.01 22.89
N HIS A 150 -3.42 -4.44 21.66
CA HIS A 150 -2.17 -4.21 20.95
C HIS A 150 -2.27 -3.08 19.93
N LYS A 151 -1.15 -2.41 19.69
CA LYS A 151 -0.99 -1.39 18.66
C LYS A 151 0.15 -1.78 17.72
N LEU A 152 -0.10 -1.78 16.41
CA LEU A 152 0.92 -1.99 15.39
C LEU A 152 0.95 -0.80 14.42
N LEU A 153 2.13 -0.21 14.24
CA LEU A 153 2.38 0.81 13.21
C LEU A 153 3.13 0.19 12.05
N VAL A 154 2.72 0.53 10.83
CA VAL A 154 3.51 0.35 9.62
C VAL A 154 3.57 1.67 8.88
N SER A 155 4.76 2.16 8.56
CA SER A 155 4.92 3.44 7.88
C SER A 155 6.03 3.45 6.84
N ALA A 156 5.82 4.27 5.80
CA ALA A 156 6.82 4.63 4.80
C ALA A 156 7.60 5.87 5.28
N GLN A 157 8.91 5.73 5.41
CA GLN A 157 9.82 6.83 5.72
C GLN A 157 9.99 7.74 4.51
N LYS A 158 9.81 9.05 4.71
CA LYS A 158 9.99 10.08 3.69
C LYS A 158 11.40 10.04 3.09
N THR A 159 11.49 10.31 1.79
CA THR A 159 12.75 10.45 1.08
C THR A 159 12.67 11.44 -0.07
N SER A 160 13.77 12.15 -0.35
CA SER A 160 13.93 12.94 -1.56
C SER A 160 14.39 12.09 -2.75
N THR A 161 15.16 11.02 -2.52
CA THR A 161 15.66 10.11 -3.56
C THR A 161 15.28 8.66 -3.30
N TRP A 162 14.99 7.92 -4.37
CA TRP A 162 14.65 6.50 -4.28
C TRP A 162 15.82 5.59 -4.66
N ASP A 163 16.13 4.63 -3.78
CA ASP A 163 17.04 3.51 -4.05
C ASP A 163 16.37 2.22 -3.55
N ASP A 164 16.22 1.25 -4.45
CA ASP A 164 15.64 -0.07 -4.16
C ASP A 164 16.37 -0.80 -3.02
N ASN A 165 17.65 -0.48 -2.76
CA ASN A 165 18.45 -1.13 -1.71
C ASN A 165 18.38 -0.43 -0.35
N THR A 166 17.75 0.74 -0.27
CA THR A 166 17.56 1.46 0.98
C THR A 166 16.19 1.13 1.55
N ASP A 167 16.16 0.65 2.79
CA ASP A 167 14.92 0.33 3.48
C ASP A 167 14.25 1.59 4.00
N ARG A 168 12.96 1.75 3.71
CA ARG A 168 12.10 2.88 4.11
C ARG A 168 10.91 2.43 4.93
N LEU A 169 10.93 1.20 5.44
CA LEU A 169 9.93 0.68 6.36
C LEU A 169 10.26 1.13 7.78
N ALA A 170 9.28 1.67 8.48
CA ALA A 170 9.29 1.77 9.92
C ALA A 170 8.13 0.95 10.49
N LEU A 171 8.44 0.19 11.54
CA LEU A 171 7.53 -0.72 12.22
C LEU A 171 7.62 -0.47 13.73
N SER A 172 6.49 -0.46 14.41
CA SER A 172 6.47 -0.52 15.88
C SER A 172 5.31 -1.38 16.37
N PHE A 173 5.53 -2.11 17.46
CA PHE A 173 4.54 -2.92 18.13
C PHE A 173 4.48 -2.53 19.60
N ASP A 174 3.29 -2.17 20.08
CA ASP A 174 3.04 -1.60 21.40
C ASP A 174 4.02 -0.47 21.73
N GLU A 175 4.15 0.47 20.79
CA GLU A 175 5.02 1.65 20.88
C GLU A 175 6.52 1.36 20.89
N ASN A 176 6.92 0.08 20.86
CA ASN A 176 8.31 -0.35 20.75
C ASN A 176 8.71 -0.52 19.27
N PRO A 177 9.80 0.13 18.80
CA PRO A 177 10.29 -0.07 17.44
C PRO A 177 10.67 -1.53 17.17
N ILE A 178 10.29 -2.04 16.00
CA ILE A 178 10.70 -3.36 15.54
C ILE A 178 11.87 -3.21 14.58
N PHE A 179 13.01 -3.80 14.94
CA PHE A 179 14.15 -3.90 14.03
C PHE A 179 14.13 -5.25 13.29
N LEU A 180 13.91 -5.19 11.98
CA LEU A 180 13.87 -6.37 11.12
C LEU A 180 15.03 -6.32 10.11
N PRO A 181 16.03 -7.22 10.17
CA PRO A 181 17.20 -7.16 9.31
C PRO A 181 16.84 -7.12 7.82
N THR A 182 17.56 -6.31 7.02
CA THR A 182 17.35 -6.09 5.58
C THR A 182 17.76 -7.29 4.71
N LYS A 183 17.11 -8.43 4.96
CA LYS A 183 17.31 -9.71 4.31
C LYS A 183 15.95 -10.37 4.07
N ALA A 184 15.75 -10.89 2.86
CA ALA A 184 14.53 -11.60 2.53
C ALA A 184 14.36 -12.85 3.41
N GLY A 185 13.20 -13.01 4.03
CA GLY A 185 12.92 -14.09 4.98
C GLY A 185 13.30 -13.80 6.42
N SER A 186 13.88 -12.63 6.75
CA SER A 186 13.99 -12.18 8.15
C SER A 186 12.61 -12.18 8.80
N LYS A 187 12.55 -12.62 10.07
CA LYS A 187 11.32 -12.78 10.83
C LYS A 187 11.45 -12.09 12.19
N TRP A 188 10.33 -11.57 12.66
CA TRP A 188 10.11 -11.12 14.03
C TRP A 188 8.79 -11.73 14.52
N ASP A 189 8.73 -12.12 15.79
CA ASP A 189 7.55 -12.70 16.41
C ASP A 189 7.28 -11.98 17.74
N SER A 190 6.02 -11.73 18.06
CA SER A 190 5.63 -11.28 19.40
C SER A 190 5.63 -12.45 20.38
N HIS A 191 5.86 -12.12 21.66
CA HIS A 191 5.70 -13.04 22.79
C HIS A 191 4.36 -12.81 23.50
N THR A 192 3.34 -12.38 22.75
CA THR A 192 2.01 -12.01 23.25
C THR A 192 0.94 -12.86 22.58
N ALA A 193 -0.28 -12.80 23.12
CA ALA A 193 -1.48 -13.36 22.50
C ALA A 193 -2.43 -12.21 22.11
N PRO A 194 -2.92 -12.14 20.85
CA PRO A 194 -2.64 -13.08 19.75
C PRO A 194 -1.18 -12.99 19.26
N GLN A 195 -0.69 -14.10 18.71
CA GLN A 195 0.65 -14.14 18.13
C GLN A 195 0.72 -13.24 16.89
N VAL A 196 1.72 -12.36 16.86
CA VAL A 196 2.03 -11.50 15.72
C VAL A 196 3.34 -11.97 15.11
N ALA A 197 3.33 -12.31 13.82
CA ALA A 197 4.51 -12.69 13.08
C ALA A 197 4.73 -11.73 11.92
N ILE A 198 5.91 -11.14 11.82
CA ILE A 198 6.29 -10.21 10.75
C ILE A 198 7.46 -10.80 9.98
N TYR A 199 7.35 -10.89 8.66
CA TYR A 199 8.43 -11.40 7.82
C TYR A 199 8.68 -10.56 6.57
N ARG A 200 9.96 -10.41 6.21
CA ARG A 200 10.34 -9.73 4.97
C ARG A 200 10.12 -10.62 3.75
N THR A 201 9.43 -10.11 2.75
CA THR A 201 9.26 -10.79 1.45
C THR A 201 10.31 -10.39 0.42
N SER A 202 11.03 -9.30 0.67
CA SER A 202 12.15 -8.79 -0.12
C SER A 202 13.31 -8.36 0.78
N ARG A 203 14.43 -7.90 0.22
CA ARG A 203 15.56 -7.38 1.00
C ARG A 203 15.18 -6.13 1.81
N THR A 204 14.38 -5.27 1.21
CA THR A 204 13.93 -3.96 1.71
C THR A 204 12.46 -3.75 1.34
N ASN A 205 11.81 -2.81 2.00
CA ASN A 205 10.52 -2.19 1.65
C ASN A 205 9.28 -3.08 1.65
N SER A 206 9.40 -4.41 1.70
CA SER A 206 8.27 -5.33 1.67
C SER A 206 8.22 -6.28 2.87
N VAL A 207 7.11 -6.25 3.61
CA VAL A 207 6.82 -7.16 4.73
C VAL A 207 5.43 -7.75 4.62
N VAL A 208 5.24 -8.89 5.27
CA VAL A 208 3.93 -9.43 5.59
C VAL A 208 3.84 -9.57 7.10
N ILE A 209 2.69 -9.20 7.62
CA ILE A 209 2.31 -9.30 9.03
C ILE A 209 1.17 -10.29 9.11
N GLU A 210 1.32 -11.31 9.93
CA GLU A 210 0.26 -12.25 10.32
C GLU A 210 -0.12 -12.00 11.77
N VAL A 211 -1.40 -11.78 12.04
CA VAL A 211 -1.97 -11.81 13.40
C VAL A 211 -2.88 -13.03 13.48
N ALA A 212 -2.51 -13.96 14.36
CA ALA A 212 -3.19 -15.26 14.48
C ALA A 212 -4.71 -15.10 14.60
N ASP A 213 -5.45 -15.86 13.80
CA ASP A 213 -6.92 -15.92 13.75
C ASP A 213 -7.66 -14.59 13.52
N ASN A 214 -6.93 -13.52 13.16
CA ASN A 214 -7.51 -12.18 13.00
C ASN A 214 -7.36 -11.67 11.56
N PHE A 215 -6.13 -11.38 11.13
CA PHE A 215 -5.86 -10.83 9.80
C PHE A 215 -4.41 -11.01 9.35
N ARG A 216 -4.19 -10.82 8.05
CA ARG A 216 -2.90 -10.65 7.40
C ARG A 216 -2.83 -9.29 6.73
N VAL A 217 -1.68 -8.63 6.85
CA VAL A 217 -1.36 -7.41 6.10
C VAL A 217 -0.12 -7.68 5.26
N THR A 218 -0.21 -7.43 3.96
CA THR A 218 0.97 -7.32 3.11
C THR A 218 1.21 -5.87 2.78
N THR A 219 2.42 -5.36 3.02
CA THR A 219 2.74 -3.96 2.75
C THR A 219 4.01 -3.85 1.93
N ASN A 220 4.02 -2.86 1.04
CA ASN A 220 5.18 -2.50 0.25
C ASN A 220 5.34 -0.98 0.22
N VAL A 221 6.54 -0.49 0.57
CA VAL A 221 6.89 0.92 0.42
C VAL A 221 7.32 1.16 -1.03
N VAL A 222 6.70 2.14 -1.69
CA VAL A 222 6.99 2.50 -3.08
C VAL A 222 7.16 4.02 -3.22
N PRO A 223 7.99 4.48 -4.17
CA PRO A 223 8.01 5.88 -4.57
C PRO A 223 6.91 6.14 -5.60
N ILE A 224 6.61 7.40 -5.84
CA ILE A 224 5.88 7.77 -7.06
C ILE A 224 6.90 7.95 -8.18
N THR A 225 6.71 7.22 -9.28
CA THR A 225 7.65 7.26 -10.40
C THR A 225 7.43 8.51 -11.27
N ALA A 226 8.47 8.96 -11.98
CA ALA A 226 8.34 10.06 -12.94
C ALA A 226 7.29 9.76 -14.03
N GLN A 227 7.19 8.50 -14.47
CA GLN A 227 6.20 8.07 -15.44
C GLN A 227 4.77 8.16 -14.87
N GLU A 228 4.56 7.67 -13.65
CA GLU A 228 3.28 7.78 -12.96
C GLU A 228 2.88 9.25 -12.75
N SER A 229 3.82 10.07 -12.23
CA SER A 229 3.64 11.51 -12.06
C SER A 229 3.23 12.21 -13.36
N ARG A 230 3.87 11.86 -14.48
CA ARG A 230 3.55 12.40 -15.81
C ARG A 230 2.15 11.97 -16.29
N VAL A 231 1.81 10.69 -16.16
CA VAL A 231 0.53 10.15 -16.64
C VAL A 231 -0.65 10.72 -15.84
N HIS A 232 -0.48 10.90 -14.53
CA HIS A 232 -1.54 11.37 -13.64
C HIS A 232 -1.51 12.88 -13.36
N GLY A 233 -0.47 13.59 -13.83
CA GLY A 233 -0.33 15.04 -13.64
C GLY A 233 -0.08 15.44 -12.18
N TYR A 234 0.66 14.61 -11.43
CA TYR A 234 0.97 14.88 -10.02
C TYR A 234 1.99 16.04 -9.84
N ASP A 235 2.79 16.34 -10.87
CA ASP A 235 3.87 17.35 -10.82
C ASP A 235 4.88 17.07 -9.68
N ILE A 236 5.20 15.81 -9.42
CA ILE A 236 6.22 15.43 -8.43
C ILE A 236 7.61 15.79 -8.96
N ARG A 237 8.39 16.48 -8.13
CA ARG A 237 9.73 17.00 -8.43
C ARG A 237 10.75 16.26 -7.56
N ASP A 238 12.04 16.48 -7.85
CA ASP A 238 13.15 15.74 -7.25
C ASP A 238 13.45 16.13 -5.78
N ASP A 239 12.53 16.80 -5.08
CA ASP A 239 12.63 17.19 -3.67
C ASP A 239 11.90 16.21 -2.72
N ASP A 240 10.89 15.49 -3.19
CA ASP A 240 10.13 14.49 -2.42
C ASP A 240 9.62 13.37 -3.34
N CYS A 241 9.97 12.12 -3.04
CA CYS A 241 9.50 10.96 -3.79
C CYS A 241 8.05 10.56 -3.44
N PHE A 242 7.41 11.20 -2.45
CA PHE A 242 6.08 10.84 -1.95
C PHE A 242 5.97 9.34 -1.66
N THR A 243 6.97 8.82 -0.92
CA THR A 243 6.99 7.42 -0.53
C THR A 243 5.77 7.07 0.29
N HIS A 244 5.09 6.02 -0.15
CA HIS A 244 3.81 5.60 0.40
C HIS A 244 3.72 4.08 0.44
N LEU A 245 2.66 3.58 1.06
CA LEU A 245 2.35 2.17 1.22
C LEU A 245 1.35 1.73 0.15
N GLU A 246 1.72 0.66 -0.54
CA GLU A 246 0.75 -0.26 -1.12
C GLU A 246 0.45 -1.33 -0.08
N VAL A 247 -0.82 -1.51 0.26
CA VAL A 247 -1.28 -2.41 1.31
C VAL A 247 -2.29 -3.40 0.75
N ALA A 248 -2.24 -4.65 1.20
CA ALA A 248 -3.28 -5.63 0.97
C ALA A 248 -3.66 -6.30 2.29
N PHE A 249 -4.92 -6.13 2.69
CA PHE A 249 -5.49 -6.76 3.86
C PHE A 249 -6.19 -8.07 3.49
N LYS A 250 -6.01 -9.09 4.31
CA LYS A 250 -6.83 -10.30 4.31
C LYS A 250 -7.36 -10.50 5.72
N PHE A 251 -8.67 -10.40 5.88
CA PHE A 251 -9.31 -10.58 7.17
C PHE A 251 -9.85 -12.00 7.31
N TYR A 252 -9.75 -12.57 8.50
CA TYR A 252 -10.20 -13.92 8.81
C TYR A 252 -11.44 -13.92 9.71
N ASN A 253 -11.61 -12.88 10.53
CA ASN A 253 -12.62 -12.84 11.58
C ASN A 253 -13.26 -11.45 11.70
N LEU A 254 -13.87 -10.95 10.61
CA LEU A 254 -14.71 -9.75 10.67
C LEU A 254 -16.16 -10.12 11.00
N SER A 255 -16.78 -9.36 11.88
CA SER A 255 -18.21 -9.42 12.16
C SER A 255 -19.03 -8.64 11.13
N ASP A 256 -20.32 -8.92 11.04
CA ASP A 256 -21.25 -8.13 10.21
C ASP A 256 -21.49 -6.70 10.73
N ALA A 257 -20.95 -6.34 11.91
CA ALA A 257 -20.96 -4.96 12.40
C ALA A 257 -19.86 -4.10 11.79
N VAL A 258 -18.87 -4.70 11.09
CA VAL A 258 -17.70 -4.00 10.54
C VAL A 258 -18.10 -2.79 9.69
N ASP A 259 -17.37 -1.69 9.90
CA ASP A 259 -17.58 -0.42 9.22
C ASP A 259 -16.22 0.21 8.85
N GLY A 260 -16.23 1.44 8.33
CA GLY A 260 -15.02 2.11 7.81
C GLY A 260 -15.04 2.22 6.29
N VAL A 261 -14.07 2.93 5.72
CA VAL A 261 -13.97 3.14 4.25
C VAL A 261 -14.00 1.80 3.52
N LEU A 262 -13.09 0.89 3.91
CA LEU A 262 -12.99 -0.44 3.36
C LEU A 262 -13.87 -1.44 4.12
N GLY A 263 -13.88 -1.37 5.45
CA GLY A 263 -14.52 -2.38 6.31
C GLY A 263 -15.99 -2.58 5.99
N GLN A 264 -16.75 -1.51 5.72
CA GLN A 264 -18.18 -1.60 5.42
C GLN A 264 -18.51 -2.51 4.23
N THR A 265 -17.56 -2.72 3.30
CA THR A 265 -17.71 -3.53 2.08
C THR A 265 -17.62 -5.03 2.35
N TYR A 266 -17.21 -5.43 3.55
CA TYR A 266 -17.11 -6.83 3.97
C TYR A 266 -18.40 -7.36 4.62
N ARG A 267 -19.37 -6.49 4.95
CA ARG A 267 -20.64 -6.93 5.54
C ARG A 267 -21.47 -7.74 4.55
N SER A 268 -22.10 -8.80 5.05
CA SER A 268 -22.96 -9.68 4.25
C SER A 268 -24.11 -8.94 3.53
N ASN A 269 -24.65 -7.91 4.17
CA ASN A 269 -25.75 -7.09 3.67
C ASN A 269 -25.31 -5.79 2.98
N TYR A 270 -24.01 -5.59 2.77
CA TYR A 270 -23.51 -4.39 2.10
C TYR A 270 -24.03 -4.34 0.66
N LYS A 271 -24.71 -3.24 0.34
CA LYS A 271 -25.10 -2.90 -1.04
C LYS A 271 -24.26 -1.71 -1.46
N SER A 272 -23.40 -1.93 -2.44
CA SER A 272 -22.55 -0.88 -2.98
C SER A 272 -23.40 0.27 -3.50
N LYS A 273 -23.25 1.44 -2.87
CA LYS A 273 -23.88 2.70 -3.31
C LYS A 273 -23.06 3.39 -4.42
N ILE A 274 -21.98 2.75 -4.80
CA ILE A 274 -21.00 3.25 -5.73
C ILE A 274 -21.48 2.93 -7.13
N LYS A 275 -21.57 3.95 -8.00
CA LYS A 275 -22.06 3.78 -9.37
C LYS A 275 -21.07 2.93 -10.17
N ALA A 276 -21.36 1.64 -10.36
CA ALA A 276 -20.49 0.70 -11.05
C ALA A 276 -20.21 1.06 -12.53
N ASN A 277 -21.08 1.88 -13.15
CA ASN A 277 -20.92 2.32 -14.54
C ASN A 277 -19.98 3.54 -14.71
N VAL A 278 -19.19 3.88 -13.69
CA VAL A 278 -18.25 5.01 -13.74
C VAL A 278 -16.82 4.48 -13.64
N ILE A 279 -15.93 4.99 -14.50
CA ILE A 279 -14.55 4.51 -14.68
C ILE A 279 -13.69 4.67 -13.40
N MET A 280 -14.06 5.60 -12.51
CA MET A 280 -13.43 5.80 -11.21
C MET A 280 -14.49 6.09 -10.15
N PRO A 281 -15.06 5.04 -9.54
CA PRO A 281 -16.12 5.22 -8.58
C PRO A 281 -15.59 5.77 -7.26
N ILE A 282 -16.11 6.89 -6.77
CA ILE A 282 -15.59 7.55 -5.56
C ILE A 282 -16.48 7.25 -4.36
N MET A 283 -15.87 6.82 -3.26
CA MET A 283 -16.50 6.74 -1.96
C MET A 283 -16.45 8.10 -1.26
N GLY A 284 -17.60 8.76 -1.16
CA GLY A 284 -17.73 10.06 -0.51
C GLY A 284 -17.87 9.97 1.02
N GLY A 285 -18.00 11.14 1.66
CA GLY A 285 -18.27 11.23 3.09
C GLY A 285 -17.03 11.11 3.98
N ALA A 286 -15.88 11.63 3.53
CA ALA A 286 -14.60 11.60 4.26
C ALA A 286 -14.71 12.02 5.74
N TYR A 287 -15.58 12.99 6.05
CA TYR A 287 -15.85 13.45 7.42
C TYR A 287 -16.29 12.33 8.37
N LYS A 288 -16.96 11.27 7.87
CA LYS A 288 -17.42 10.13 8.68
C LYS A 288 -16.27 9.24 9.15
N TYR A 289 -15.22 9.19 8.34
CA TYR A 289 -14.07 8.31 8.54
C TYR A 289 -12.91 9.03 9.22
N ARG A 290 -12.91 10.37 9.25
CA ARG A 290 -11.85 11.15 9.89
C ARG A 290 -11.69 10.75 11.35
N THR A 291 -10.44 10.57 11.77
CA THR A 291 -10.04 10.30 13.15
C THR A 291 -9.02 11.36 13.60
N SER A 292 -8.82 11.52 14.90
CA SER A 292 -7.88 12.52 15.44
C SER A 292 -6.42 12.06 15.45
N GLY A 293 -6.14 10.81 15.11
CA GLY A 293 -4.80 10.27 15.10
C GLY A 293 -4.73 8.83 14.61
N ILE A 294 -3.53 8.38 14.25
CA ILE A 294 -3.27 7.04 13.69
C ILE A 294 -3.75 5.89 14.61
N PHE A 295 -3.76 6.09 15.93
CA PHE A 295 -4.30 5.11 16.89
C PHE A 295 -5.60 5.53 17.57
N ALA A 296 -6.21 6.64 17.14
CA ALA A 296 -7.47 7.10 17.73
C ALA A 296 -8.67 6.34 17.15
N THR A 297 -9.64 6.03 18.00
CA THR A 297 -10.82 5.21 17.66
C THR A 297 -12.11 6.05 17.59
N ASN A 298 -11.98 7.37 17.40
CA ASN A 298 -13.05 8.36 17.54
C ASN A 298 -13.72 8.77 16.21
N CYS A 299 -13.55 8.01 15.13
CA CYS A 299 -14.31 8.24 13.91
C CYS A 299 -15.81 7.94 14.13
N LEU A 300 -16.69 8.59 13.35
CA LEU A 300 -18.14 8.45 13.52
C LEU A 300 -18.66 7.02 13.28
N VAL A 301 -17.93 6.24 12.47
CA VAL A 301 -18.26 4.86 12.13
C VAL A 301 -17.61 3.83 13.05
N SER A 302 -16.91 4.26 14.12
CA SER A 302 -16.14 3.34 14.95
C SER A 302 -17.01 2.27 15.60
N ARG A 303 -16.55 1.02 15.54
CA ARG A 303 -17.13 -0.18 16.16
C ARG A 303 -16.21 -0.79 17.22
N PHE A 304 -14.97 -0.33 17.29
CA PHE A 304 -13.95 -0.86 18.18
C PHE A 304 -14.34 -0.75 19.65
N GLY A 305 -14.15 -1.84 20.40
CA GLY A 305 -14.42 -1.90 21.84
C GLY A 305 -15.91 -1.88 22.23
N LYS A 306 -16.85 -1.90 21.27
CA LYS A 306 -18.30 -1.83 21.55
C LYS A 306 -18.93 -3.13 22.09
N PHE A 307 -18.14 -4.10 22.54
CA PHE A 307 -18.63 -5.34 23.18
C PHE A 307 -18.73 -5.28 24.72
N SER A 308 -18.42 -4.15 25.37
CA SER A 308 -18.43 -4.07 26.84
C SER A 308 -19.78 -3.81 27.50
N ASN A 309 -20.92 -3.77 26.79
CA ASN A 309 -22.23 -3.44 27.39
C ASN A 309 -23.46 -4.19 26.82
N ILE A 310 -23.30 -5.32 26.13
CA ILE A 310 -24.46 -6.18 25.79
C ILE A 310 -24.31 -7.50 26.53
N HIS A 311 -25.28 -7.76 27.40
CA HIS A 311 -25.38 -8.85 28.35
C HIS A 311 -24.85 -10.21 27.86
N ARG A 312 -24.12 -10.88 28.76
CA ARG A 312 -24.05 -12.34 28.81
C ARG A 312 -25.47 -12.88 29.00
N GLU A 313 -26.13 -13.23 27.91
CA GLU A 313 -27.15 -14.28 27.91
C GLU A 313 -26.58 -15.50 27.19
N THR A 314 -26.45 -16.56 27.97
CA THR A 314 -26.06 -17.91 27.60
C THR A 314 -26.81 -18.41 26.38
N ALA A 315 -26.08 -18.65 25.28
CA ALA A 315 -26.56 -19.46 24.16
C ALA A 315 -25.77 -20.77 24.10
N VAL A 316 -26.53 -21.87 24.16
CA VAL A 316 -26.11 -23.29 24.15
C VAL A 316 -25.47 -23.65 22.79
N PRO A 317 -24.42 -24.51 22.74
CA PRO A 317 -23.84 -24.94 21.46
C PRO A 317 -24.73 -25.97 20.77
N GLN A 318 -25.16 -25.69 19.54
CA GLN A 318 -25.75 -26.69 18.64
C GLN A 318 -24.86 -26.94 17.42
N GLN A 319 -24.81 -28.21 17.04
CA GLN A 319 -23.79 -28.86 16.23
C GLN A 319 -23.78 -28.44 14.74
N ILE A 320 -22.60 -28.65 14.19
CA ILE A 320 -22.13 -28.41 12.82
C ILE A 320 -23.00 -29.12 11.77
N GLY A 321 -23.57 -28.34 10.86
CA GLY A 321 -24.06 -28.79 9.55
C GLY A 321 -23.17 -28.21 8.45
N LEU A 322 -22.60 -29.07 7.62
CA LEU A 322 -21.69 -28.71 6.53
C LEU A 322 -22.49 -28.04 5.39
N GLU A 323 -22.61 -26.71 5.41
CA GLU A 323 -23.28 -25.97 4.33
C GLU A 323 -22.31 -25.71 3.15
N GLY A 324 -22.75 -26.15 1.97
CA GLY A 324 -21.97 -26.09 0.73
C GLY A 324 -21.96 -24.70 0.08
N PHE A 325 -20.83 -24.37 -0.53
CA PHE A 325 -20.60 -23.14 -1.30
C PHE A 325 -21.68 -22.92 -2.37
N LYS A 326 -22.31 -21.74 -2.37
CA LYS A 326 -23.10 -21.25 -3.51
C LYS A 326 -22.24 -20.34 -4.37
N CYS A 327 -21.84 -20.84 -5.54
CA CYS A 327 -21.15 -20.06 -6.56
C CYS A 327 -22.17 -19.59 -7.60
N THR A 328 -22.12 -18.30 -7.97
CA THR A 328 -22.94 -17.75 -9.05
C THR A 328 -22.03 -17.19 -10.14
N SER A 329 -22.41 -17.41 -11.40
CA SER A 329 -21.73 -16.81 -12.55
C SER A 329 -22.38 -15.46 -12.82
N GLY A 330 -21.61 -14.37 -12.67
CA GLY A 330 -22.06 -13.04 -13.04
C GLY A 330 -22.36 -13.00 -14.54
N MET A 331 -23.57 -12.60 -14.90
CA MET A 331 -23.95 -12.42 -16.31
C MET A 331 -23.00 -11.40 -16.95
N GLN A 332 -22.18 -11.90 -17.90
CA GLN A 332 -21.24 -11.17 -18.77
C GLN A 332 -19.81 -10.85 -18.27
N GLY A 333 -19.22 -11.66 -17.39
CA GLY A 333 -17.76 -11.60 -17.12
C GLY A 333 -17.17 -12.94 -16.70
N LYS A 334 -15.97 -13.29 -17.19
CA LYS A 334 -15.26 -14.55 -16.88
C LYS A 334 -14.73 -14.60 -15.43
N GLY A 335 -15.62 -14.57 -14.45
CA GLY A 335 -15.28 -14.72 -13.03
C GLY A 335 -16.38 -15.44 -12.26
N LEU A 336 -15.98 -16.45 -11.48
CA LEU A 336 -16.83 -17.13 -10.50
C LEU A 336 -16.60 -16.49 -9.14
N VAL A 337 -17.67 -16.04 -8.49
CA VAL A 337 -17.63 -15.58 -7.10
C VAL A 337 -18.34 -16.64 -6.27
N CYS A 338 -17.60 -17.26 -5.35
CA CYS A 338 -18.13 -18.21 -4.39
C CYS A 338 -18.24 -17.53 -3.03
N LYS A 339 -19.42 -17.66 -2.41
CA LYS A 339 -19.68 -17.20 -1.06
C LYS A 339 -19.74 -18.39 -0.11
N HIS A 340 -19.37 -18.13 1.13
CA HIS A 340 -19.62 -19.05 2.23
C HIS A 340 -21.06 -18.91 2.72
#